data_AF-G5E3R4-F1
#
_entry.id   AF-G5E3R4-F1
#
_cell.length_a   1.000
_cell.length_b   1.000
_cell.length_c   1.000
_cell.angle_alpha   90.00
_cell.angle_beta   90.00
_cell.angle_gamma   90.00
#
_symmetry.space_group_name_H-M   'P 1'
#
loop_
_entity.id
_entity.type
_entity.pdbx_description
1 polymer ?
#
loop_
_entity_poly.entity_id
_entity_poly.type
_entity_poly.pdbx_seq_one_letter_code
_entity_poly.pdbx_strand_id
1 'polypeptide(L)'
;DDSLKAAISNAKNKFDTSVNSLSIATMEFKKGGKDFLKTQRLSPDAVSQLSFQMAFLRQYGQTTATYESCSTAAFKHGCTETIRPASIYTKKCAEAFVMHKSKHSSSEGNMLQECKYHGQLTKEAAMGQFDRHLFALRGGFAPVVPDFGVGYGVHDDWIGCNVSAYPARDVKQFVQCVHQSLDEI
;
A
#
# COMPACT_ATOMS: atom_id res chain seq x y z
N ASP A 1 18.74 -22.09 -36.76
CA ASP A 1 18.80 -22.86 -35.51
C ASP A 1 17.39 -23.01 -34.95
N ASP A 2 16.87 -24.23 -34.93
CA ASP A 2 15.49 -24.52 -34.51
C ASP A 2 15.35 -24.57 -32.99
N SER A 3 16.44 -24.80 -32.26
CA SER A 3 16.45 -24.77 -30.80
C SER A 3 16.18 -23.36 -30.27
N LEU A 4 16.80 -22.34 -30.88
CA LEU A 4 16.58 -20.94 -30.56
C LEU A 4 15.15 -20.49 -30.86
N LYS A 5 14.57 -20.93 -31.98
CA LYS A 5 13.16 -20.64 -32.33
C LYS A 5 12.20 -21.24 -31.29
N ALA A 6 12.45 -22.48 -30.85
CA ALA A 6 11.64 -23.12 -29.81
C ALA A 6 11.77 -22.39 -28.46
N ALA A 7 12.98 -21.96 -28.09
CA ALA A 7 13.20 -21.17 -26.87
C ALA A 7 12.45 -19.84 -26.89
N ILE A 8 12.46 -19.13 -28.02
CA ILE A 8 11.72 -17.87 -28.20
C ILE A 8 10.21 -18.10 -28.08
N SER A 9 9.66 -19.11 -28.76
CA SER A 9 8.23 -19.44 -28.66
C SER A 9 7.81 -19.80 -27.23
N ASN A 10 8.63 -20.57 -26.51
CA ASN A 10 8.37 -20.92 -25.12
C ASN A 10 8.44 -19.68 -24.20
N ALA A 11 9.41 -18.79 -24.41
CA ALA A 11 9.51 -17.55 -23.65
C ALA A 11 8.28 -16.65 -23.88
N LYS A 12 7.83 -16.54 -25.14
CA LYS A 12 6.59 -15.82 -25.49
C LYS A 12 5.36 -16.41 -24.81
N ASN A 13 5.15 -17.72 -24.90
CA ASN A 13 3.99 -18.37 -24.27
C ASN A 13 3.98 -18.16 -22.74
N LYS A 14 5.17 -18.22 -22.10
CA LYS A 14 5.31 -17.94 -20.66
C LYS A 14 4.96 -16.49 -20.35
N PHE A 15 5.48 -15.55 -21.14
CA PHE A 15 5.19 -14.13 -21.00
C PHE A 15 3.68 -13.84 -21.14
N ASP A 16 3.07 -14.33 -22.22
CA ASP A 16 1.64 -14.13 -22.48
C ASP A 16 0.78 -14.72 -21.35
N THR A 17 1.13 -15.92 -20.85
CA THR A 17 0.45 -16.53 -19.70
C THR A 17 0.56 -15.66 -18.43
N SER A 18 1.76 -15.16 -18.13
CA SER A 18 1.98 -14.30 -16.95
C SER A 18 1.24 -12.98 -17.07
N VAL A 19 1.31 -12.30 -18.22
CA VAL A 19 0.64 -11.01 -18.46
C VAL A 19 -0.88 -11.14 -18.42
N ASN A 20 -1.43 -12.18 -19.05
CA ASN A 20 -2.88 -12.39 -19.08
C ASN A 20 -3.48 -12.70 -17.69
N SER A 21 -2.66 -13.17 -16.74
CA SER A 21 -3.09 -13.38 -15.35
C SER A 21 -3.06 -12.12 -14.49
N LEU A 22 -2.42 -11.05 -14.95
CA LEU A 22 -2.26 -9.82 -14.18
C LEU A 22 -3.43 -8.87 -14.43
N SER A 23 -4.15 -8.52 -13.36
CA SER A 23 -5.16 -7.47 -13.39
C SER A 23 -4.61 -6.18 -12.80
N ILE A 24 -4.94 -5.05 -13.43
CA ILE A 24 -4.51 -3.71 -13.01
C ILE A 24 -5.73 -2.80 -12.96
N ALA A 25 -5.87 -2.04 -11.87
CA ALA A 25 -6.85 -0.97 -11.72
C ALA A 25 -6.20 0.28 -11.16
N THR A 26 -6.72 1.45 -11.51
CA THR A 26 -6.24 2.74 -11.02
C THR A 26 -7.38 3.50 -10.36
N MET A 27 -7.05 4.40 -9.43
CA MET A 27 -7.98 5.39 -8.92
C MET A 27 -7.30 6.75 -8.75
N GLU A 28 -8.14 7.78 -8.86
CA GLU A 28 -7.80 9.16 -8.55
C GLU A 28 -8.80 9.70 -7.53
N PHE A 29 -8.33 10.11 -6.37
CA PHE A 29 -9.12 10.77 -5.35
C PHE A 29 -8.91 12.28 -5.45
N LYS A 30 -9.92 13.00 -5.96
CA LYS A 30 -9.84 14.43 -6.31
C LYS A 30 -10.44 15.37 -5.26
N LYS A 31 -10.85 14.84 -4.09
CA LYS A 31 -11.44 15.64 -3.01
C LYS A 31 -10.38 16.27 -2.10
N GLY A 32 -9.11 15.94 -2.28
CA GLY A 32 -8.00 16.50 -1.54
C GLY A 32 -6.71 15.69 -1.73
N GLY A 33 -5.60 16.31 -1.35
CA GLY A 33 -4.28 15.71 -1.40
C GLY A 33 -3.42 16.12 -0.21
N LYS A 34 -2.12 16.22 -0.44
CA LYS A 34 -1.10 16.59 0.53
C LYS A 34 -1.43 17.87 1.27
N ASP A 35 -1.95 18.89 0.60
CA ASP A 35 -2.16 20.22 1.21
C ASP A 35 -3.31 20.19 2.21
N PHE A 36 -4.41 19.52 1.86
CA PHE A 36 -5.53 19.30 2.77
C PHE A 36 -5.11 18.47 4.00
N LEU A 37 -4.40 17.37 3.80
CA LEU A 37 -3.99 16.50 4.91
C LEU A 37 -3.03 17.21 5.88
N LYS A 38 -2.15 18.07 5.34
CA LYS A 38 -1.28 18.92 6.16
C LYS A 38 -2.05 19.96 6.98
N THR A 39 -3.14 20.53 6.48
CA THR A 39 -3.95 21.47 7.27
C THR A 39 -4.60 20.77 8.46
N GLN A 40 -4.92 19.48 8.32
CA GLN A 40 -5.41 18.61 9.41
C GLN A 40 -4.30 18.03 10.30
N ARG A 41 -3.03 18.43 10.07
CA ARG A 41 -1.84 17.92 10.78
C ARG A 41 -1.66 16.40 10.67
N LEU A 42 -2.10 15.83 9.56
CA LEU A 42 -1.95 14.41 9.23
C LEU A 42 -0.81 14.21 8.23
N SER A 43 -0.09 13.10 8.35
CA SER A 43 0.90 12.71 7.36
C SER A 43 0.16 12.16 6.13
N PRO A 44 0.37 12.73 4.92
CA PRO A 44 -0.27 12.23 3.70
C PRO A 44 0.05 10.76 3.41
N ASP A 45 1.28 10.37 3.74
CA ASP A 45 1.77 9.01 3.59
C ASP A 45 1.07 8.04 4.56
N ALA A 46 1.01 8.41 5.85
CA ALA A 46 0.32 7.61 6.86
C ALA A 46 -1.18 7.45 6.56
N VAL A 47 -1.83 8.49 6.03
CA VAL A 47 -3.24 8.45 5.62
C VAL A 47 -3.43 7.51 4.43
N SER A 48 -2.54 7.56 3.44
CA SER A 48 -2.58 6.64 2.30
C SER A 48 -2.44 5.19 2.77
N GLN A 49 -1.46 4.92 3.64
CA GLN A 49 -1.25 3.59 4.21
C GLN A 49 -2.44 3.11 5.05
N LEU A 50 -3.04 3.98 5.86
CA LEU A 50 -4.27 3.67 6.60
C LEU A 50 -5.43 3.34 5.66
N SER A 51 -5.60 4.10 4.57
CA SER A 51 -6.66 3.85 3.60
C SER A 51 -6.55 2.47 2.96
N PHE A 52 -5.32 1.96 2.74
CA PHE A 52 -5.11 0.59 2.27
C PHE A 52 -5.47 -0.45 3.33
N GLN A 53 -5.16 -0.21 4.61
CA GLN A 53 -5.57 -1.10 5.71
C GLN A 53 -7.10 -1.16 5.84
N MET A 54 -7.77 -0.01 5.75
CA MET A 54 -9.23 0.09 5.76
C MET A 54 -9.85 -0.61 4.55
N ALA A 55 -9.29 -0.40 3.36
CA ALA A 55 -9.78 -1.03 2.14
C ALA A 55 -9.65 -2.56 2.20
N PHE A 56 -8.51 -3.07 2.65
CA PHE A 56 -8.28 -4.51 2.79
C PHE A 56 -9.21 -5.12 3.85
N LEU A 57 -9.36 -4.45 5.00
CA LEU A 57 -10.28 -4.88 6.05
C LEU A 57 -11.73 -4.90 5.55
N ARG A 58 -12.13 -3.91 4.76
CA ARG A 58 -13.48 -3.83 4.17
C ARG A 58 -13.73 -4.94 3.16
N GLN A 59 -12.75 -5.26 2.33
CA GLN A 59 -12.89 -6.27 1.28
C GLN A 59 -12.79 -7.71 1.83
N TYR A 60 -11.94 -7.95 2.82
CA TYR A 60 -11.58 -9.31 3.26
C TYR A 60 -11.84 -9.60 4.74
N GLY A 61 -12.29 -8.62 5.53
CA GLY A 61 -12.66 -8.80 6.94
C GLY A 61 -11.48 -9.10 7.87
N GLN A 62 -10.24 -8.93 7.41
CA GLN A 62 -9.03 -9.21 8.20
C GLN A 62 -7.94 -8.16 7.93
N THR A 63 -6.89 -8.18 8.76
CA THR A 63 -5.64 -7.42 8.51
C THR A 63 -4.61 -8.33 7.86
N THR A 64 -3.64 -7.74 7.14
CA THR A 64 -2.59 -8.50 6.45
C THR A 64 -1.22 -7.87 6.66
N ALA A 65 -0.17 -8.68 6.52
CA ALA A 65 1.19 -8.19 6.52
C ALA A 65 1.38 -7.20 5.36
N THR A 66 1.78 -5.98 5.68
CA THR A 66 1.95 -4.90 4.71
C THR A 66 3.41 -4.48 4.66
N TYR A 67 3.93 -4.30 3.45
CA TYR A 67 5.30 -3.89 3.17
C TYR A 67 5.29 -2.53 2.50
N GLU A 68 6.11 -1.62 2.99
CA GLU A 68 6.44 -0.37 2.32
C GLU A 68 7.96 -0.19 2.29
N SER A 69 8.47 0.30 1.16
CA SER A 69 9.91 0.52 0.97
C SER A 69 10.32 1.88 1.53
N CYS A 70 11.37 1.91 2.35
CA CYS A 70 12.00 3.13 2.84
C CYS A 70 13.43 3.21 2.31
N SER A 71 13.86 4.34 1.75
CA SER A 71 15.24 4.48 1.27
C SER A 71 16.23 4.59 2.43
N THR A 72 17.36 3.88 2.33
CA THR A 72 18.52 4.03 3.23
C THR A 72 19.70 4.71 2.54
N ALA A 73 19.47 5.44 1.44
CA ALA A 73 20.52 6.07 0.62
C ALA A 73 21.38 7.12 1.37
N ALA A 74 20.97 7.53 2.57
CA ALA A 74 21.79 8.34 3.47
C ALA A 74 23.07 7.61 3.94
N PHE A 75 23.11 6.28 3.86
CA PHE A 75 24.27 5.46 4.19
C PHE A 75 25.05 5.03 2.95
N LYS A 76 26.37 4.84 3.09
CA LYS A 76 27.21 4.32 2.01
C LYS A 76 26.73 2.93 1.59
N HIS A 77 26.41 2.77 0.31
CA HIS A 77 25.78 1.56 -0.26
C HIS A 77 24.38 1.24 0.30
N GLY A 78 23.69 2.25 0.83
CA GLY A 78 22.30 2.12 1.25
C GLY A 78 21.39 1.73 0.09
N CYS A 79 20.43 0.84 0.38
CA CYS A 79 19.41 0.38 -0.56
C CYS A 79 18.03 0.79 -0.02
N THR A 80 17.34 -0.15 0.64
CA THR A 80 15.99 0.04 1.17
C THR A 80 15.85 -0.67 2.50
N GLU A 81 15.14 -0.10 3.45
CA GLU A 81 14.57 -0.75 4.63
C GLU A 81 13.04 -0.94 4.45
N THR A 82 12.41 -1.70 5.33
CA THR A 82 10.97 -1.95 5.32
C THR A 82 10.28 -1.13 6.40
N ILE A 83 9.21 -0.44 6.01
CA ILE A 83 8.19 0.04 6.93
C ILE A 83 7.09 -1.02 6.98
N ARG A 84 6.51 -1.24 8.17
CA ARG A 84 5.38 -2.14 8.40
C ARG A 84 4.13 -1.31 8.74
N PRO A 85 3.34 -0.86 7.74
CA PRO A 85 2.22 0.05 7.99
C PRO A 85 1.05 -0.61 8.73
N ALA A 86 0.95 -1.94 8.66
CA ALA A 86 0.04 -2.72 9.48
C ALA A 86 0.55 -2.74 10.93
N SER A 87 -0.05 -1.90 11.77
CA SER A 87 0.31 -1.68 13.17
C SER A 87 -0.92 -1.84 14.05
N ILE A 88 -0.72 -1.89 15.37
CA ILE A 88 -1.83 -1.88 16.32
C ILE A 88 -2.73 -0.63 16.16
N TYR A 89 -2.15 0.51 15.77
CA TYR A 89 -2.87 1.77 15.60
C TYR A 89 -3.70 1.78 14.33
N THR A 90 -3.11 1.38 13.19
CA THR A 90 -3.84 1.31 11.92
C THR A 90 -4.92 0.23 11.95
N LYS A 91 -4.70 -0.91 12.62
CA LYS A 91 -5.73 -1.92 12.87
C LYS A 91 -6.91 -1.33 13.65
N LYS A 92 -6.64 -0.73 14.82
CA LYS A 92 -7.68 -0.14 15.69
C LYS A 92 -8.47 0.94 14.95
N CYS A 93 -7.78 1.80 14.21
CA CYS A 93 -8.39 2.86 13.43
C CYS A 93 -9.26 2.27 12.29
N ALA A 94 -8.74 1.30 11.53
CA ALA A 94 -9.50 0.66 10.47
C ALA A 94 -10.75 -0.06 10.98
N GLU A 95 -10.66 -0.77 12.11
CA GLU A 95 -11.82 -1.42 12.74
C GLU A 95 -12.88 -0.39 13.16
N ALA A 96 -12.46 0.76 13.70
CA ALA A 96 -13.39 1.83 14.06
C ALA A 96 -14.17 2.35 12.84
N PHE A 97 -13.49 2.71 11.75
CA PHE A 97 -14.16 3.21 10.55
C PHE A 97 -14.98 2.14 9.81
N VAL A 98 -14.46 0.92 9.69
CA VAL A 98 -15.07 -0.12 8.85
C VAL A 98 -16.18 -0.87 9.57
N MET A 99 -16.01 -1.21 10.86
CA MET A 99 -16.92 -2.08 11.61
C MET A 99 -17.87 -1.30 12.51
N HIS A 100 -17.48 -0.13 13.01
CA HIS A 100 -18.25 0.63 14.00
C HIS A 100 -18.77 1.96 13.41
N LYS A 101 -19.74 1.86 12.48
CA LYS A 101 -20.36 3.01 11.76
C LYS A 101 -21.12 4.02 12.63
N SER A 102 -20.97 4.02 13.96
CA SER A 102 -21.64 4.98 14.83
C SER A 102 -20.99 6.37 14.68
N LYS A 103 -21.70 7.28 14.00
CA LYS A 103 -21.46 8.74 13.86
C LYS A 103 -20.08 9.24 14.32
N HIS A 104 -19.27 9.67 13.35
CA HIS A 104 -18.03 10.45 13.48
C HIS A 104 -17.80 11.00 14.88
N SER A 105 -17.17 10.17 15.71
CA SER A 105 -16.94 10.49 17.10
C SER A 105 -15.60 11.18 17.25
N SER A 106 -15.43 11.99 18.30
CA SER A 106 -14.12 12.55 18.68
C SER A 106 -13.03 11.48 18.85
N SER A 107 -13.44 10.22 19.07
CA SER A 107 -12.56 9.06 19.13
C SER A 107 -11.87 8.76 17.80
N GLU A 108 -12.55 8.87 16.65
CA GLU A 108 -11.95 8.59 15.32
C GLU A 108 -10.84 9.59 14.99
N GLY A 109 -11.08 10.88 15.23
CA GLY A 109 -10.08 11.93 15.06
C GLY A 109 -8.81 11.67 15.90
N ASN A 110 -8.98 11.20 17.14
CA ASN A 110 -7.85 10.81 17.98
C ASN A 110 -7.11 9.58 17.43
N MET A 111 -7.83 8.58 16.89
CA MET A 111 -7.19 7.40 16.27
C MET A 111 -6.38 7.75 15.01
N LEU A 112 -6.84 8.73 14.22
CA LEU A 112 -6.07 9.25 13.09
C LEU A 112 -4.76 9.92 13.56
N GLN A 113 -4.77 10.57 14.72
CA GLN A 113 -3.54 11.14 15.30
C GLN A 113 -2.56 10.05 15.76
N GLU A 114 -3.04 8.93 16.31
CA GLU A 114 -2.18 7.79 16.68
C GLU A 114 -1.53 7.13 15.45
N CYS A 115 -2.15 7.25 14.27
CA CYS A 115 -1.53 6.79 13.01
C CYS A 115 -0.27 7.59 12.63
N LYS A 116 0.06 8.68 13.34
CA LYS A 116 1.38 9.33 13.28
C LYS A 116 2.53 8.41 13.65
N TYR A 117 2.26 7.30 14.35
CA TYR A 117 3.24 6.23 14.59
C TYR A 117 3.91 5.76 13.29
N HIS A 118 3.18 5.78 12.17
CA HIS A 118 3.74 5.50 10.86
C HIS A 118 4.96 6.39 10.55
N GLY A 119 4.88 7.69 10.84
CA GLY A 119 6.00 8.62 10.65
C GLY A 119 7.19 8.35 11.58
N GLN A 120 6.98 7.71 12.74
CA GLN A 120 8.09 7.22 13.56
C GLN A 120 8.75 6.01 12.89
N LEU A 121 7.98 5.04 12.41
CA LEU A 121 8.50 3.89 11.66
C LEU A 121 9.28 4.32 10.43
N THR A 122 8.79 5.33 9.68
CA THR A 122 9.51 5.88 8.52
C THR A 122 10.89 6.41 8.90
N LYS A 123 10.99 7.14 10.02
CA LYS A 123 12.27 7.67 10.50
C LYS A 123 13.22 6.56 10.96
N GLU A 124 12.71 5.58 11.70
CA GLU A 124 13.50 4.44 12.17
C GLU A 124 14.01 3.59 11.00
N ALA A 125 13.16 3.34 10.00
CA ALA A 125 13.50 2.61 8.79
C ALA A 125 14.55 3.37 7.94
N ALA A 126 14.40 4.68 7.79
CA ALA A 126 15.39 5.51 7.09
C ALA A 126 16.77 5.49 7.78
N MET A 127 16.80 5.22 9.09
CA MET A 127 18.02 5.03 9.90
C MET A 127 18.50 3.56 9.97
N GLY A 128 17.87 2.65 9.22
CA GLY A 128 18.32 1.26 9.03
C GLY A 128 18.07 0.32 10.21
N GLN A 129 17.02 0.55 11.01
CA GLN A 129 16.96 -0.01 12.35
C GLN A 129 16.32 -1.42 12.48
N PHE A 130 15.48 -1.97 11.56
CA PHE A 130 14.62 -3.11 11.99
C PHE A 130 14.18 -4.24 11.01
N ASP A 131 14.42 -4.25 9.69
CA ASP A 131 13.93 -5.36 8.81
C ASP A 131 15.03 -5.97 7.91
N ARG A 132 15.98 -5.16 7.42
CA ARG A 132 17.13 -5.66 6.61
C ARG A 132 18.19 -6.39 7.41
N HIS A 133 18.13 -6.34 8.74
CA HIS A 133 18.88 -7.29 9.57
C HIS A 133 18.38 -8.74 9.40
N LEU A 134 17.19 -8.96 8.85
CA LEU A 134 16.55 -10.29 8.77
C LEU A 134 16.28 -10.81 7.34
N PHE A 135 16.45 -10.01 6.26
CA PHE A 135 16.11 -10.53 4.93
C PHE A 135 16.77 -9.81 3.73
N ALA A 136 17.54 -10.57 2.95
CA ALA A 136 17.97 -10.27 1.58
C ALA A 136 17.29 -11.25 0.61
N LEU A 137 16.80 -10.73 -0.53
CA LEU A 137 16.22 -11.41 -1.72
C LEU A 137 14.68 -11.40 -1.86
N ARG A 138 14.16 -10.38 -2.56
CA ARG A 138 13.24 -10.47 -3.72
C ARG A 138 12.71 -9.08 -4.09
N GLY A 139 12.73 -8.72 -5.38
CA GLY A 139 12.29 -7.41 -5.89
C GLY A 139 11.47 -7.52 -7.17
N GLY A 140 10.41 -6.73 -7.26
CA GLY A 140 9.49 -6.58 -8.40
C GLY A 140 8.23 -5.79 -8.01
N PHE A 141 7.59 -5.09 -8.96
CA PHE A 141 6.40 -4.24 -8.74
C PHE A 141 5.06 -4.98 -8.95
N ALA A 142 5.08 -6.15 -9.59
CA ALA A 142 3.96 -7.08 -9.50
C ALA A 142 3.83 -7.60 -8.06
N PRO A 143 2.64 -8.09 -7.64
CA PRO A 143 2.47 -8.66 -6.32
C PRO A 143 3.58 -9.67 -6.01
N VAL A 144 4.30 -9.46 -4.90
CA VAL A 144 5.43 -10.30 -4.50
C VAL A 144 4.99 -11.68 -3.96
N VAL A 145 3.69 -11.79 -3.68
CA VAL A 145 2.91 -12.99 -3.35
C VAL A 145 1.57 -12.90 -4.11
N PRO A 146 0.75 -13.97 -4.19
CA PRO A 146 -0.60 -13.93 -4.79
C PRO A 146 -1.62 -13.04 -4.06
N ASP A 147 -1.24 -11.78 -3.80
CA ASP A 147 -2.00 -10.72 -3.14
C ASP A 147 -1.93 -9.44 -4.01
N PHE A 148 -1.99 -8.25 -3.41
CA PHE A 148 -1.88 -6.97 -4.14
C PHE A 148 -0.44 -6.43 -4.25
N GLY A 149 -0.19 -5.69 -5.32
CA GLY A 149 0.90 -4.73 -5.45
C GLY A 149 0.34 -3.33 -5.67
N VAL A 150 0.68 -2.37 -4.81
CA VAL A 150 0.13 -1.01 -4.83
C VAL A 150 1.25 0.01 -5.04
N GLY A 151 1.14 0.80 -6.11
CA GLY A 151 1.89 2.04 -6.28
C GLY A 151 0.98 3.24 -6.05
N TYR A 152 1.44 4.27 -5.35
CA TYR A 152 0.64 5.45 -5.07
C TYR A 152 1.47 6.73 -5.12
N GLY A 153 0.77 7.85 -5.32
CA GLY A 153 1.33 9.19 -5.28
C GLY A 153 0.36 10.14 -4.61
N VAL A 154 0.84 10.93 -3.65
CA VAL A 154 0.06 11.97 -2.99
C VAL A 154 0.50 13.33 -3.53
N HIS A 155 -0.32 13.89 -4.42
CA HIS A 155 -0.12 15.21 -5.00
C HIS A 155 -0.74 16.29 -4.11
N ASP A 156 -0.57 17.56 -4.47
CA ASP A 156 -1.02 18.69 -3.63
C ASP A 156 -2.54 18.66 -3.39
N ASP A 157 -3.30 18.41 -4.45
CA ASP A 157 -4.76 18.49 -4.52
C ASP A 157 -5.47 17.15 -4.78
N TRP A 158 -4.73 16.08 -5.09
CA TRP A 158 -5.31 14.74 -5.32
C TRP A 158 -4.37 13.60 -4.89
N ILE A 159 -4.94 12.40 -4.76
CA ILE A 159 -4.19 11.17 -4.46
C ILE A 159 -4.44 10.16 -5.57
N GLY A 160 -3.38 9.57 -6.11
CA GLY A 160 -3.45 8.53 -7.14
C GLY A 160 -2.97 7.19 -6.61
N CYS A 161 -3.60 6.10 -7.05
CA CYS A 161 -3.00 4.77 -6.90
C CYS A 161 -3.18 3.89 -8.15
N ASN A 162 -2.24 2.98 -8.32
CA ASN A 162 -2.24 1.91 -9.28
C ASN A 162 -2.11 0.58 -8.51
N VAL A 163 -3.09 -0.29 -8.66
CA VAL A 163 -3.21 -1.55 -7.95
C VAL A 163 -3.14 -2.68 -8.95
N SER A 164 -2.25 -3.62 -8.69
CA SER A 164 -2.08 -4.84 -9.46
C SER A 164 -2.37 -6.06 -8.59
N ALA A 165 -2.95 -7.10 -9.19
CA ALA A 165 -3.10 -8.39 -8.54
C ALA A 165 -3.15 -9.55 -9.54
N TYR A 166 -2.82 -10.74 -9.06
CA TYR A 166 -3.12 -12.00 -9.75
C TYR A 166 -4.57 -12.44 -9.48
N PRO A 167 -5.12 -13.44 -10.19
CA PRO A 167 -6.56 -13.70 -10.24
C PRO A 167 -7.26 -14.03 -8.91
N ALA A 168 -6.51 -14.30 -7.84
CA ALA A 168 -7.04 -14.54 -6.49
C ALA A 168 -7.60 -13.27 -5.80
N ARG A 169 -7.37 -12.09 -6.37
CA ARG A 169 -7.74 -10.80 -5.78
C ARG A 169 -8.48 -9.92 -6.79
N ASP A 170 -9.43 -9.13 -6.31
CA ASP A 170 -10.20 -8.21 -7.13
C ASP A 170 -9.67 -6.77 -6.95
N VAL A 171 -8.88 -6.33 -7.94
CA VAL A 171 -8.30 -4.99 -7.98
C VAL A 171 -9.34 -3.88 -8.16
N LYS A 172 -10.46 -4.15 -8.84
CA LYS A 172 -11.50 -3.15 -9.10
C LYS A 172 -12.27 -2.84 -7.84
N GLN A 173 -12.64 -3.88 -7.10
CA GLN A 173 -13.25 -3.73 -5.79
C GLN A 173 -12.27 -3.08 -4.79
N PHE A 174 -10.99 -3.47 -4.81
CA PHE A 174 -10.00 -2.89 -3.90
C PHE A 174 -9.86 -1.38 -4.10
N VAL A 175 -9.71 -0.88 -5.34
CA VAL A 175 -9.60 0.57 -5.57
C VAL A 175 -10.87 1.34 -5.17
N GLN A 176 -12.05 0.73 -5.29
CA GLN A 176 -13.30 1.32 -4.77
C GLN A 176 -13.29 1.41 -3.25
N CYS A 177 -12.83 0.37 -2.56
CA CYS A 177 -12.68 0.37 -1.12
C CYS A 177 -11.65 1.41 -0.65
N VAL A 178 -10.55 1.60 -1.38
CA VAL A 178 -9.56 2.65 -1.08
C VAL A 178 -10.18 4.03 -1.25
N HIS A 179 -10.85 4.29 -2.37
CA HIS A 179 -11.52 5.58 -2.58
C HIS A 179 -12.55 5.87 -1.48
N GLN A 180 -13.36 4.87 -1.09
CA GLN A 180 -14.30 5.02 0.02
C GLN A 180 -13.57 5.32 1.34
N SER A 181 -12.43 4.66 1.59
CA SER A 181 -11.67 4.83 2.83
C SER A 181 -11.08 6.24 2.92
N LEU A 182 -10.59 6.80 1.81
CA LEU A 182 -10.14 8.19 1.74
C LEU A 182 -11.29 9.20 1.88
N ASP A 183 -12.51 8.83 1.50
CA ASP A 183 -13.69 9.69 1.67
C ASP A 183 -14.20 9.73 3.12
N GLU A 184 -13.96 8.66 3.87
CA GLU A 184 -14.34 8.54 5.29
C GLU A 184 -13.33 9.20 6.24
N ILE A 185 -12.05 9.28 5.84
CA ILE A 185 -10.96 9.94 6.58
C ILE A 185 -11.03 11.47 6.42
#